data_AF-A0A1H3YHS1-F1
#
_entry.id   AF-A0A1H3YHS1-F1
#
_cell.length_a   1.000
_cell.length_b   1.000
_cell.length_c   1.000
_cell.angle_alpha   90.00
_cell.angle_beta   90.00
_cell.angle_gamma   90.00
#
_symmetry.space_group_name_H-M   'P 1'
#
loop_
_entity.id
_entity.type
_entity.pdbx_description
1 polymer ?
#
loop_
_entity_poly.entity_id
_entity_poly.type
_entity_poly.pdbx_seq_one_letter_code
_entity_poly.pdbx_strand_id
1 'polypeptide(L)'
;MLGCGLRIIEVPALEVSDIDLERSRLHVRCSKRKKDRSIPIGKGVLSRLKTHFEYWNPTKFVFECLTCSGIPISIASINRVLKEAVKAASIAKNVSAHSLRHSYAMLLVESHVPLPVVQEYMGHSDIKTTMVYLKLVSIPAQKIVTPVDQLFNVR
;
A
#
# COMPACT_ATOMS: atom_id res chain seq x y z
N MET A 1 1.98 5.49 1.68
CA MET A 1 2.04 4.86 0.34
C MET A 1 2.73 3.50 0.37
N LEU A 2 4.02 3.41 0.73
CA LEU A 2 4.77 2.14 0.77
C LEU A 2 4.14 1.07 1.67
N GLY A 3 3.52 1.45 2.79
CA GLY A 3 2.95 0.47 3.74
C GLY A 3 1.56 -0.09 3.38
N CYS A 4 0.80 0.56 2.49
CA CYS A 4 -0.59 0.18 2.19
C CYS A 4 -0.92 0.20 0.69
N GLY A 5 0.08 0.41 -0.19
CA GLY A 5 -0.16 0.39 -1.63
C GLY A 5 -1.17 1.42 -2.16
N LEU A 6 -1.25 2.61 -1.56
CA LEU A 6 -2.18 3.67 -2.00
C LEU A 6 -1.74 4.34 -3.31
N ARG A 7 -2.70 4.82 -4.12
CA ARG A 7 -2.43 5.67 -5.29
C ARG A 7 -2.21 7.09 -4.80
N ILE A 8 -1.43 7.88 -5.53
CA ILE A 8 -1.18 9.27 -5.13
C ILE A 8 -2.47 10.08 -4.97
N ILE A 9 -3.47 9.83 -5.83
CA ILE A 9 -4.78 10.49 -5.77
C ILE A 9 -5.67 10.00 -4.60
N GLU A 10 -5.41 8.80 -4.08
CA GLU A 10 -6.16 8.23 -2.95
C GLU A 10 -5.68 8.82 -1.61
N VAL A 11 -4.44 9.32 -1.53
CA VAL A 11 -3.87 9.85 -0.28
C VAL A 11 -4.58 11.12 0.21
N PRO A 12 -4.81 12.16 -0.62
CA PRO A 12 -5.59 13.34 -0.21
C PRO A 12 -7.04 13.03 0.16
N ALA A 13 -7.63 12.00 -0.45
CA ALA A 13 -9.04 11.68 -0.28
C ALA A 13 -9.33 10.85 0.98
N LEU A 14 -8.30 10.44 1.72
CA LEU A 14 -8.44 9.55 2.86
C LEU A 14 -9.01 10.29 4.07
N GLU A 15 -10.13 9.81 4.60
CA GLU A 15 -10.76 10.34 5.81
C GLU A 15 -10.34 9.58 7.07
N VAL A 16 -10.46 10.22 8.23
CA VAL A 16 -10.16 9.57 9.52
C VAL A 16 -11.08 8.35 9.75
N SER A 17 -12.34 8.43 9.30
CA SER A 17 -13.33 7.35 9.34
C SER A 17 -12.97 6.12 8.49
N ASP A 18 -12.06 6.28 7.51
CA ASP A 18 -11.61 5.18 6.64
C ASP A 18 -10.60 4.25 7.35
N ILE A 19 -10.10 4.62 8.54
CA ILE A 19 -9.10 3.87 9.29
C ILE A 19 -9.75 3.16 10.48
N ASP A 20 -9.80 1.83 10.44
CA ASP A 20 -10.17 1.00 11.58
C ASP A 20 -8.89 0.61 12.35
N LEU A 21 -8.62 1.35 13.43
CA LEU A 21 -7.45 1.13 14.29
C LEU A 21 -7.53 -0.18 15.10
N GLU A 22 -8.74 -0.64 15.44
CA GLU A 22 -8.94 -1.87 16.22
C GLU A 22 -8.64 -3.09 15.36
N ARG A 23 -9.21 -3.14 14.15
CA ARG A 23 -9.00 -4.24 13.21
C ARG A 23 -7.73 -4.09 12.38
N SER A 24 -7.00 -2.98 12.53
CA SER A 24 -5.80 -2.68 11.74
C SER A 24 -6.07 -2.70 10.23
N ARG A 25 -7.17 -2.06 9.79
CA ARG A 25 -7.61 -2.05 8.39
C ARG A 25 -7.80 -0.64 7.87
N LEU A 26 -7.49 -0.46 6.60
CA LEU A 26 -7.72 0.75 5.83
C LEU A 26 -8.80 0.50 4.78
N HIS A 27 -9.87 1.29 4.79
CA HIS A 27 -10.86 1.29 3.73
C HIS A 27 -10.49 2.33 2.68
N VAL A 28 -10.41 1.95 1.41
CA VAL A 28 -10.09 2.89 0.32
C VAL A 28 -11.31 3.05 -0.57
N ARG A 29 -12.00 4.18 -0.42
CA ARG A 29 -13.18 4.55 -1.20
C ARG A 29 -12.80 4.92 -2.63
N CYS A 30 -13.51 4.40 -3.63
CA CYS A 30 -13.28 4.72 -5.04
C CYS A 30 -14.48 5.46 -5.65
N SER A 31 -14.29 6.73 -6.04
CA SER A 31 -15.38 7.66 -6.38
C SER A 31 -16.01 7.52 -7.77
N LYS A 32 -15.47 6.74 -8.71
CA LYS A 32 -15.92 6.84 -10.12
C LYS A 32 -16.21 5.57 -10.93
N ARG A 33 -15.94 4.34 -10.44
CA ARG A 33 -16.32 3.03 -11.08
C ARG A 33 -15.62 1.78 -10.51
N LYS A 34 -14.90 1.87 -9.39
CA LYS A 34 -14.12 0.74 -8.85
C LYS A 34 -14.65 0.32 -7.50
N LYS A 35 -14.65 -0.99 -7.26
CA LYS A 35 -14.99 -1.57 -5.96
C LYS A 35 -14.10 -0.94 -4.89
N ASP A 36 -14.71 -0.60 -3.77
CA ASP A 36 -13.98 -0.30 -2.56
C ASP A 36 -13.11 -1.51 -2.19
N ARG A 37 -11.98 -1.23 -1.56
CA ARG A 37 -11.05 -2.26 -1.12
C ARG A 37 -10.58 -1.98 0.29
N SER A 38 -10.34 -3.06 1.01
CA SER A 38 -9.87 -2.98 2.38
C SER A 38 -8.48 -3.61 2.48
N ILE A 39 -7.53 -2.86 3.00
CA ILE A 39 -6.10 -3.19 3.01
C ILE A 39 -5.63 -3.33 4.46
N PRO A 40 -4.90 -4.40 4.83
CA PRO A 40 -4.31 -4.49 6.17
C PRO A 40 -3.26 -3.40 6.38
N ILE A 41 -3.24 -2.81 7.58
CA ILE A 41 -2.26 -1.81 7.99
C ILE A 41 -1.23 -2.50 8.88
N GLY A 42 0.05 -2.43 8.49
CA GLY A 42 1.14 -2.94 9.32
C GLY A 42 1.32 -2.13 10.62
N LYS A 43 1.76 -2.78 11.70
CA LYS A 43 1.98 -2.16 13.02
C LYS A 43 2.84 -0.89 12.97
N GLY A 44 3.87 -0.87 12.14
CA GLY A 44 4.73 0.31 11.97
C GLY A 44 4.01 1.52 11.36
N VAL A 45 3.04 1.29 10.46
CA VAL A 45 2.21 2.37 9.90
C VAL A 45 1.20 2.84 10.93
N LEU A 46 0.57 1.92 11.68
CA LEU A 46 -0.36 2.27 12.76
C LEU A 46 0.30 3.14 13.82
N SER A 47 1.51 2.79 14.26
CA SER A 47 2.26 3.59 15.22
C SER A 47 2.49 5.01 14.72
N ARG A 48 2.89 5.18 13.45
CA ARG A 48 3.08 6.50 12.84
C ARG A 48 1.77 7.27 12.67
N LEU A 49 0.66 6.59 12.36
CA LEU A 49 -0.66 7.20 12.26
C LEU A 49 -1.15 7.71 13.62
N LYS A 50 -0.92 6.95 14.70
CA LYS A 50 -1.27 7.39 16.07
C LYS A 50 -0.52 8.67 16.46
N THR A 51 0.80 8.69 16.28
CA THR A 51 1.61 9.89 16.54
C THR A 51 1.16 11.08 15.69
N HIS A 52 0.77 10.83 14.44
CA HIS A 52 0.23 11.88 13.57
C HIS A 52 -1.11 12.43 14.08
N PHE A 53 -2.03 11.57 14.54
CA PHE A 53 -3.31 11.98 15.11
C PHE A 53 -3.16 12.74 16.43
N GLU A 54 -2.21 12.34 17.28
CA GLU A 54 -1.88 13.05 18.53
C GLU A 54 -1.35 14.46 18.27
N TYR A 55 -0.50 14.63 17.25
CA TYR A 55 0.14 15.92 16.98
C TYR A 55 -0.75 16.88 16.18
N TRP A 56 -1.43 16.40 15.13
CA TRP A 56 -2.18 17.25 14.20
C TRP A 56 -3.68 17.29 14.47
N ASN A 57 -4.23 16.33 15.23
CA ASN A 57 -5.65 16.20 15.54
C ASN A 57 -6.58 16.50 14.33
N PRO A 58 -6.46 15.74 13.22
CA PRO A 58 -7.22 16.00 12.01
C PRO A 58 -8.73 15.86 12.23
N THR A 59 -9.52 16.72 11.60
CA THR A 59 -10.97 16.76 11.78
C THR A 59 -11.71 15.90 10.77
N LYS A 60 -11.25 15.88 9.51
CA LYS A 60 -11.93 15.17 8.42
C LYS A 60 -10.99 14.27 7.64
N PHE A 61 -9.94 14.86 7.05
CA PHE A 61 -8.98 14.13 6.24
C PHE A 61 -7.79 13.71 7.08
N VAL A 62 -7.25 12.52 6.84
CA VAL A 62 -6.05 12.04 7.56
C VAL A 62 -4.88 13.01 7.36
N PHE A 63 -4.76 13.55 6.14
CA PHE A 63 -3.73 14.51 5.78
C PHE A 63 -4.37 15.83 5.34
N GLU A 64 -4.41 16.78 6.26
CA GLU A 64 -4.95 18.12 6.01
C GLU A 64 -3.87 19.09 5.50
N CYS A 65 -4.31 20.17 4.87
CA CYS A 65 -3.44 21.27 4.49
C CYS A 65 -2.90 21.97 5.75
N LEU A 66 -1.61 22.31 5.76
CA LEU A 66 -0.95 22.97 6.89
C LEU A 66 -1.55 24.34 7.23
N THR A 67 -2.16 25.02 6.25
CA THR A 67 -2.68 26.39 6.41
C THR A 67 -4.18 26.44 6.70
N CYS A 68 -4.92 25.38 6.36
CA CYS A 68 -6.38 25.33 6.46
C CYS A 68 -6.81 23.93 6.90
N SER A 69 -7.26 23.80 8.15
CA SER A 69 -7.83 22.54 8.64
C SER A 69 -9.11 22.17 7.88
N GLY A 70 -9.35 20.88 7.71
CA GLY A 70 -10.49 20.34 6.96
C GLY A 70 -10.35 20.33 5.43
N ILE A 71 -9.26 20.90 4.88
CA ILE A 71 -8.94 20.83 3.45
C ILE A 71 -7.89 19.74 3.23
N PRO A 72 -8.06 18.83 2.25
CA PRO A 72 -7.08 17.78 2.01
C PRO A 72 -5.76 18.35 1.47
N ILE A 73 -4.66 17.69 1.80
CA ILE A 73 -3.33 18.03 1.26
C ILE A 73 -3.30 17.92 -0.28
N SER A 74 -2.64 18.87 -0.95
CA SER A 74 -2.51 18.81 -2.42
C SER A 74 -1.55 17.68 -2.88
N ILE A 75 -1.80 17.13 -4.06
CA ILE A 75 -0.90 16.16 -4.70
C ILE A 75 0.51 16.75 -4.92
N ALA A 76 0.58 18.05 -5.25
CA ALA A 76 1.85 18.74 -5.42
C ALA A 76 2.66 18.77 -4.11
N SER A 77 2.00 19.01 -2.98
CA SER A 77 2.62 18.98 -1.65
C SER A 77 3.15 17.58 -1.31
N ILE A 78 2.38 16.52 -1.60
CA ILE A 78 2.84 15.13 -1.42
C ILE A 78 4.10 14.85 -2.24
N ASN A 79 4.10 15.23 -3.53
CA ASN A 79 5.26 15.05 -4.39
C ASN A 79 6.49 15.84 -3.92
N ARG A 80 6.27 17.05 -3.40
CA ARG A 80 7.34 17.88 -2.82
C ARG A 80 7.97 17.18 -1.61
N VAL A 81 7.15 16.74 -0.65
CA VAL A 81 7.61 16.02 0.54
C VAL A 81 8.35 14.73 0.15
N LEU A 82 7.84 14.00 -0.85
CA LEU A 82 8.53 12.81 -1.36
C LEU A 82 9.90 13.15 -1.94
N LYS A 83 10.00 14.19 -2.76
CA LYS A 83 11.27 14.62 -3.37
C LYS A 83 12.30 15.04 -2.31
N GLU A 84 11.85 15.76 -1.29
CA GLU A 84 12.68 16.16 -0.14
C GLU A 84 13.18 14.93 0.64
N ALA A 85 12.30 13.96 0.92
CA ALA A 85 12.67 12.72 1.60
C ALA A 85 13.67 11.88 0.80
N VAL A 86 13.50 11.78 -0.52
CA VAL A 86 14.42 11.06 -1.42
C VAL A 86 15.79 11.72 -1.45
N LYS A 87 15.83 13.06 -1.48
CA LYS A 87 17.08 13.83 -1.40
C LYS A 87 17.76 13.65 -0.04
N ALA A 88 17.02 13.71 1.05
CA ALA A 88 17.54 13.51 2.41
C ALA A 88 18.09 12.09 2.62
N ALA A 89 17.51 11.09 1.96
CA ALA A 89 17.96 9.71 2.00
C ALA A 89 19.12 9.40 1.03
N SER A 90 19.64 10.40 0.28
CA SER A 90 20.72 10.24 -0.70
C SER A 90 20.47 9.16 -1.75
N ILE A 91 19.21 8.97 -2.16
CA ILE A 91 18.85 7.97 -3.16
C ILE A 91 19.11 8.55 -4.56
N ALA A 92 20.06 7.97 -5.28
CA ALA A 92 20.43 8.41 -6.64
C ALA A 92 19.36 8.09 -7.71
N LYS A 93 18.45 7.16 -7.43
CA LYS A 93 17.39 6.76 -8.35
C LYS A 93 16.23 7.76 -8.34
N ASN A 94 15.59 7.93 -9.49
CA ASN A 94 14.34 8.68 -9.58
C ASN A 94 13.20 7.91 -8.90
N VAL A 95 12.78 8.37 -7.72
CA VAL A 95 11.68 7.78 -6.95
C VAL A 95 10.44 8.67 -7.08
N SER A 96 9.33 8.05 -7.49
CA SER A 96 8.02 8.67 -7.56
C SER A 96 7.03 7.98 -6.62
N ALA A 97 5.86 8.59 -6.44
CA ALA A 97 4.75 7.98 -5.70
C ALA A 97 4.34 6.63 -6.32
N HIS A 98 4.46 6.49 -7.64
CA HIS A 98 4.22 5.22 -8.34
C HIS A 98 5.30 4.18 -8.02
N SER A 99 6.57 4.61 -7.91
CA SER A 99 7.68 3.74 -7.50
C SER A 99 7.42 3.12 -6.13
N LEU A 100 6.96 3.91 -5.15
CA LEU A 100 6.60 3.40 -3.82
C LEU A 100 5.45 2.38 -3.86
N ARG A 101 4.47 2.60 -4.74
CA ARG A 101 3.36 1.65 -4.93
C ARG A 101 3.87 0.33 -5.52
N HIS A 102 4.74 0.40 -6.52
CA HIS A 102 5.36 -0.79 -7.11
C HIS A 102 6.20 -1.55 -6.08
N SER A 103 6.98 -0.86 -5.26
CA SER A 103 7.76 -1.50 -4.19
C SER A 103 6.86 -2.25 -3.20
N TYR A 104 5.70 -1.69 -2.84
CA TYR A 104 4.73 -2.42 -1.99
C TYR A 104 4.25 -3.71 -2.65
N ALA A 105 3.89 -3.66 -3.94
CA ALA A 105 3.43 -4.85 -4.65
C ALA A 105 4.53 -5.93 -4.75
N MET A 106 5.77 -5.52 -5.04
CA MET A 106 6.93 -6.40 -5.05
C MET A 106 7.13 -7.07 -3.70
N LEU A 107 7.11 -6.30 -2.60
CA LEU A 107 7.25 -6.84 -1.23
C LEU A 107 6.18 -7.87 -0.90
N LEU A 108 4.93 -7.68 -1.34
CA LEU A 108 3.87 -8.67 -1.14
C LEU A 108 4.16 -9.96 -1.92
N VAL A 109 4.58 -9.85 -3.18
CA VAL A 109 4.88 -11.02 -4.03
C VAL A 109 6.12 -11.76 -3.51
N GLU A 110 7.16 -11.05 -3.10
CA GLU A 110 8.35 -11.61 -2.42
C GLU A 110 7.98 -12.29 -1.11
N SER A 111 6.98 -11.77 -0.39
CA SER A 111 6.43 -12.40 0.81
C SER A 111 5.47 -13.56 0.51
N HIS A 112 5.42 -14.04 -0.74
CA HIS A 112 4.61 -15.17 -1.18
C HIS A 112 3.09 -14.96 -0.98
N VAL A 113 2.64 -13.69 -0.95
CA VAL A 113 1.22 -13.38 -0.87
C VAL A 113 0.54 -13.80 -2.19
N PRO A 114 -0.58 -14.55 -2.13
CA PRO A 114 -1.29 -14.99 -3.33
C PRO A 114 -1.64 -13.82 -4.26
N LEU A 115 -1.38 -13.99 -5.56
CA LEU A 115 -1.57 -12.93 -6.55
C LEU A 115 -2.99 -12.31 -6.58
N PRO A 116 -4.08 -13.07 -6.38
CA PRO A 116 -5.43 -12.49 -6.28
C PRO A 116 -5.56 -11.50 -5.11
N VAL A 117 -4.91 -11.78 -3.97
CA VAL A 117 -4.90 -10.89 -2.79
C VAL A 117 -4.09 -9.63 -3.10
N VAL A 118 -2.94 -9.77 -3.77
CA VAL A 118 -2.14 -8.61 -4.21
C VAL A 118 -2.94 -7.74 -5.20
N GLN A 119 -3.67 -8.35 -6.13
CA GLN A 119 -4.55 -7.66 -7.08
C GLN A 119 -5.63 -6.86 -6.34
N GLU A 120 -6.25 -7.47 -5.33
CA GLU A 120 -7.27 -6.83 -4.51
C GLU A 120 -6.69 -5.62 -3.77
N TYR A 121 -5.59 -5.78 -3.02
CA TYR A 121 -4.95 -4.68 -2.28
C TYR A 121 -4.49 -3.55 -3.21
N MET A 122 -4.04 -3.90 -4.42
CA MET A 122 -3.66 -2.94 -5.44
C MET A 122 -4.85 -2.35 -6.21
N GLY A 123 -6.07 -2.86 -6.03
CA GLY A 123 -7.25 -2.42 -6.76
C GLY A 123 -7.04 -2.44 -8.27
N HIS A 124 -6.38 -3.49 -8.78
CA HIS A 124 -6.18 -3.72 -10.20
C HIS A 124 -7.43 -4.39 -10.79
N SER A 125 -7.95 -3.83 -11.89
CA SER A 125 -9.12 -4.40 -12.57
C SER A 125 -8.79 -5.68 -13.34
N ASP A 126 -7.54 -5.86 -13.74
CA ASP A 126 -7.04 -7.03 -14.46
C ASP A 126 -5.88 -7.65 -13.69
N ILE A 127 -5.93 -8.96 -13.48
CA ILE A 127 -4.86 -9.75 -12.84
C ILE A 127 -3.56 -9.67 -13.65
N LYS A 128 -3.62 -9.49 -14.98
CA LYS A 128 -2.44 -9.35 -15.85
C LYS A 128 -1.54 -8.19 -15.42
N THR A 129 -2.12 -7.10 -14.92
CA THR A 129 -1.36 -5.96 -14.38
C THR A 129 -0.54 -6.36 -13.16
N THR A 130 -1.06 -7.27 -12.32
CA THR A 130 -0.38 -7.78 -11.13
C THR A 130 0.67 -8.85 -11.49
N MET A 131 0.43 -9.64 -12.53
CA MET A 131 1.37 -10.69 -12.99
C MET A 131 2.74 -10.16 -13.41
N VAL A 132 2.85 -8.87 -13.79
CA VAL A 132 4.14 -8.24 -14.10
C VAL A 132 5.14 -8.40 -12.95
N TYR A 133 4.68 -8.41 -11.70
CA TYR A 133 5.56 -8.58 -10.53
C TYR A 133 6.15 -9.98 -10.41
N LEU A 134 5.48 -11.03 -10.93
CA LEU A 134 6.00 -12.41 -10.89
C LEU A 134 7.28 -12.56 -11.73
N LYS A 135 7.44 -11.77 -12.79
CA LYS A 135 8.64 -11.81 -13.64
C LYS A 135 9.85 -11.18 -12.96
N LEU A 136 9.62 -10.33 -11.96
CA LEU A 136 10.65 -9.54 -11.29
C LEU A 136 11.14 -10.20 -10.01
N VAL A 137 10.35 -11.11 -9.44
CA VAL A 137 10.70 -11.87 -8.24
C VAL A 137 11.22 -13.24 -8.64
N SER A 138 12.38 -13.61 -8.14
CA SER A 138 12.87 -14.99 -8.23
C SER A 138 12.12 -15.82 -7.18
N ILE A 139 10.97 -16.37 -7.55
CA ILE A 139 10.25 -17.33 -6.71
C ILE A 139 10.97 -18.66 -6.87
N PRO A 140 11.68 -19.17 -5.85
CA PRO A 140 12.35 -20.46 -5.95
C PRO A 140 11.29 -21.51 -6.29
N ALA A 141 11.58 -22.36 -7.28
CA ALA A 141 10.71 -23.48 -7.59
C ALA A 141 10.59 -24.34 -6.33
N GLN A 142 9.44 -24.30 -5.67
CA GLN A 142 9.18 -25.22 -4.57
C GLN A 142 9.23 -26.63 -5.13
N LYS A 143 9.91 -27.54 -4.42
CA LYS A 143 9.90 -28.96 -4.76
C LYS A 143 8.43 -29.39 -4.82
N ILE A 144 7.95 -29.72 -6.01
CA ILE A 144 6.56 -30.15 -6.19
C ILE A 144 6.45 -31.52 -5.53
N VAL A 145 5.89 -31.56 -4.33
CA VAL A 145 5.45 -32.79 -3.69
C VAL A 145 4.01 -32.96 -4.12
N THR A 146 3.69 -34.06 -4.81
CA THR A 146 2.28 -34.28 -5.17
C THR A 146 1.49 -34.54 -3.88
N PRO A 147 0.20 -34.16 -3.81
CA PRO A 147 -0.62 -34.47 -2.65
C PRO A 147 -0.61 -35.96 -2.31
N VAL A 148 -0.50 -36.81 -3.34
CA VAL A 148 -0.38 -38.26 -3.23
C VAL A 148 0.95 -38.64 -2.57
N ASP A 149 2.09 -38.12 -3.01
CA ASP A 149 3.39 -38.40 -2.38
C ASP A 149 3.45 -37.95 -0.92
N GLN A 150 2.77 -36.84 -0.60
CA GLN A 150 2.63 -36.32 0.76
C GLN A 150 1.77 -37.23 1.65
N LEU A 151 0.70 -37.80 1.09
CA LEU A 151 -0.18 -38.76 1.78
C LEU A 151 0.48 -40.12 1.98
N PHE A 152 1.24 -40.60 0.98
CA PHE A 152 1.92 -41.90 1.02
C PHE A 152 3.34 -41.82 1.59
N ASN A 153 3.77 -40.65 2.06
CA ASN A 153 5.07 -40.39 2.68
C ASN A 153 6.27 -40.92 1.86
N VAL A 154 6.12 -40.89 0.53
CA VAL A 154 7.14 -41.34 -0.43
C VAL A 154 8.23 -40.27 -0.45
N ARG A 155 9.40 -40.60 0.11
CA ARG A 155 10.55 -39.69 0.20
C ARG A 155 11.33 -39.58 -1.10
#